data_AF-S9X657-F1
#
_entry.id   AF-S9X657-F1
#
_cell.length_a   1.000
_cell.length_b   1.000
_cell.length_c   1.000
_cell.angle_alpha   90.00
_cell.angle_beta   90.00
_cell.angle_gamma   90.00
#
_symmetry.space_group_name_H-M   'P 1'
#
loop_
_entity.id
_entity.type
_entity.pdbx_description
1 polymer ?
#
loop_
_entity_poly.entity_id
_entity_poly.type
_entity_poly.pdbx_seq_one_letter_code
_entity_poly.pdbx_strand_id
1 'polypeptide(L)'
;MSVISKEVWNSFSVPLKKFLKKYPPETANTWSTKSDRINPFLPTRNPLNGVLRDPVYSNRRQADIYKEAKYHRLEHLIPQEMTWNKDSSRHILKGVLFPKGRIAERKREETLQNRQKKLSESMQKTEKFKKDRQKRNAQSEAPPL
;
A
#
# COMPACT_ATOMS: atom_id res chain seq x y z
N MET A 1 -22.11 -34.94 -18.44
CA MET A 1 -20.84 -35.45 -17.86
C MET A 1 -20.51 -34.61 -16.64
N SER A 2 -20.65 -35.14 -15.42
CA SER A 2 -20.19 -34.41 -14.23
C SER A 2 -18.68 -34.45 -14.22
N VAL A 3 -18.03 -33.32 -14.47
CA VAL A 3 -16.56 -33.18 -14.44
C VAL A 3 -15.99 -33.48 -13.04
N ILE A 4 -16.84 -33.50 -12.00
CA ILE A 4 -16.47 -33.69 -10.59
C ILE A 4 -16.99 -35.06 -10.11
N SER A 5 -16.12 -35.85 -9.45
CA SER A 5 -16.50 -37.13 -8.85
C SER A 5 -17.42 -36.92 -7.63
N LYS A 6 -18.30 -37.88 -7.32
CA LYS A 6 -19.24 -37.79 -6.19
C LYS A 6 -18.52 -37.65 -4.85
N GLU A 7 -17.39 -38.33 -4.69
CA GLU A 7 -16.55 -38.27 -3.49
C GLU A 7 -15.98 -36.86 -3.29
N VAL A 8 -15.42 -36.28 -4.35
CA VAL A 8 -14.89 -34.91 -4.32
C VAL A 8 -16.02 -33.92 -4.05
N TRP A 9 -17.17 -34.07 -4.70
CA TRP A 9 -18.34 -33.25 -4.43
C TRP A 9 -18.78 -33.30 -2.96
N ASN A 10 -18.73 -34.47 -2.33
CA ASN A 10 -19.09 -34.62 -0.92
C ASN A 10 -18.07 -33.98 0.02
N SER A 11 -16.80 -33.93 -0.37
CA SER A 11 -15.74 -33.28 0.41
C SER A 11 -15.86 -31.75 0.52
N PHE A 12 -16.55 -31.10 -0.43
CA PHE A 12 -16.73 -29.65 -0.42
C PHE A 12 -17.55 -29.14 0.77
N SER A 13 -17.24 -27.94 1.21
CA SER A 13 -17.99 -27.14 2.14
C SER A 13 -19.38 -26.77 1.58
N VAL A 14 -20.26 -26.41 2.50
CA VAL A 14 -21.61 -25.95 2.18
C VAL A 14 -21.59 -24.69 1.28
N PRO A 15 -20.76 -23.65 1.55
CA PRO A 15 -20.60 -22.50 0.65
C PRO A 15 -20.29 -22.87 -0.80
N LEU A 16 -19.27 -23.69 -1.04
CA LEU A 16 -18.83 -24.05 -2.40
C LEU A 16 -19.88 -24.90 -3.12
N LYS A 17 -20.49 -25.88 -2.43
CA LYS A 17 -21.63 -26.66 -2.95
C LYS A 17 -22.79 -25.77 -3.37
N LYS A 18 -23.20 -24.83 -2.50
CA LYS A 18 -24.29 -23.90 -2.79
C LYS A 18 -23.97 -23.00 -3.98
N PHE A 19 -22.73 -22.53 -4.07
CA PHE A 19 -22.26 -21.73 -5.20
C PHE A 19 -22.34 -22.51 -6.51
N LEU A 20 -21.72 -23.69 -6.60
CA LEU A 20 -21.70 -24.50 -7.82
C LEU A 20 -23.10 -25.00 -8.23
N LYS A 21 -24.00 -25.25 -7.27
CA LYS A 21 -25.41 -25.57 -7.57
C LYS A 21 -26.16 -24.38 -8.19
N LYS A 22 -25.96 -23.18 -7.65
CA LYS A 22 -26.66 -21.96 -8.12
C LYS A 22 -26.03 -21.39 -9.39
N TYR A 23 -24.72 -21.54 -9.52
CA TYR A 23 -23.91 -21.03 -10.61
C TYR A 23 -23.09 -22.19 -11.21
N PRO A 24 -23.73 -23.11 -11.95
CA PRO A 24 -23.02 -24.21 -12.58
C PRO A 24 -22.04 -23.68 -13.63
N PRO A 25 -20.79 -24.20 -13.67
CA PRO A 25 -19.85 -23.90 -14.75
C PRO A 25 -20.19 -24.76 -15.97
N GLU A 26 -20.81 -24.15 -16.99
CA GLU A 26 -21.20 -24.83 -18.23
C GLU A 26 -20.00 -25.06 -19.18
N THR A 27 -18.96 -24.23 -19.08
CA THR A 27 -17.74 -24.27 -19.91
C THR A 27 -16.60 -23.59 -19.16
N ALA A 28 -15.35 -23.92 -19.45
CA ALA A 28 -14.20 -23.28 -18.78
C ALA A 28 -14.15 -21.74 -18.98
N ASN A 29 -14.80 -21.21 -20.02
CA ASN A 29 -14.84 -19.78 -20.35
C ASN A 29 -16.15 -19.07 -19.94
N THR A 30 -17.02 -19.70 -19.14
CA THR A 30 -18.36 -19.15 -18.82
C THR A 30 -18.36 -17.81 -18.12
N TRP A 31 -17.24 -17.43 -17.52
CA TRP A 31 -17.12 -16.21 -16.72
C TRP A 31 -16.28 -15.14 -17.41
N SER A 32 -16.03 -15.29 -18.71
CA SER A 32 -15.38 -14.27 -19.54
C SER A 32 -16.20 -12.98 -19.58
N THR A 33 -15.53 -11.82 -19.67
CA THR A 33 -16.16 -10.49 -19.76
C THR A 33 -17.16 -10.35 -20.92
N LYS A 34 -17.13 -11.27 -21.89
CA LYS A 34 -17.99 -11.30 -23.08
C LYS A 34 -19.20 -12.23 -22.96
N SER A 35 -19.42 -12.91 -21.84
CA SER A 35 -20.59 -13.77 -21.66
C SER A 35 -21.84 -12.97 -21.32
N ASP A 36 -23.00 -13.37 -21.84
CA ASP A 36 -24.32 -12.82 -21.44
C ASP A 36 -24.62 -13.00 -19.94
N ARG A 37 -23.86 -13.88 -19.28
CA ARG A 37 -23.99 -14.18 -17.86
C ARG A 37 -23.21 -13.18 -17.00
N ILE A 38 -23.93 -12.59 -16.06
CA ILE A 38 -23.36 -11.67 -15.06
C ILE A 38 -22.50 -12.44 -14.05
N ASN A 39 -21.26 -11.99 -13.84
CA ASN A 39 -20.38 -12.52 -12.79
C ASN A 39 -20.96 -12.19 -11.38
N PRO A 40 -21.25 -13.18 -10.53
CA PRO A 40 -21.82 -12.96 -9.20
C PRO A 40 -20.86 -12.30 -8.18
N PHE A 41 -19.57 -12.19 -8.51
CA PHE A 41 -18.54 -11.59 -7.65
C PHE A 41 -18.23 -10.13 -7.99
N LEU A 42 -18.62 -9.67 -9.19
CA LEU A 42 -18.44 -8.29 -9.58
C LEU A 42 -19.69 -7.46 -9.25
N PRO A 43 -19.50 -6.19 -8.86
CA PRO A 43 -20.60 -5.24 -8.80
C PRO A 43 -21.14 -4.98 -10.20
N THR A 44 -22.45 -4.82 -10.32
CA THR A 44 -23.12 -4.65 -11.62
C THR A 44 -23.86 -3.32 -11.67
N ARG A 45 -23.80 -2.64 -12.82
CA ARG A 45 -24.51 -1.38 -13.02
C ARG A 45 -25.93 -1.68 -13.51
N ASN A 46 -26.94 -1.15 -12.83
CA ASN A 46 -28.32 -1.27 -13.28
C ASN A 46 -28.54 -0.40 -14.54
N PRO A 47 -29.05 -0.96 -15.65
CA PRO A 47 -29.19 -0.24 -16.91
C PRO A 47 -30.17 0.94 -16.85
N LEU A 48 -31.21 0.85 -16.01
CA LEU A 48 -32.28 1.87 -15.98
C LEU A 48 -31.87 3.13 -15.22
N ASN A 49 -31.28 2.98 -14.04
CA ASN A 49 -30.96 4.10 -13.15
C ASN A 49 -29.45 4.37 -13.03
N GLY A 50 -28.61 3.53 -13.65
CA GLY A 50 -27.15 3.67 -13.61
C GLY A 50 -26.50 3.41 -12.25
N VAL A 51 -27.27 3.00 -11.23
CA VAL A 51 -26.75 2.76 -9.88
C VAL A 51 -25.95 1.46 -9.87
N LEU A 52 -24.79 1.48 -9.22
CA LEU A 52 -23.97 0.30 -9.01
C LEU A 52 -24.60 -0.55 -7.90
N ARG A 53 -24.90 -1.80 -8.20
CA ARG A 53 -25.34 -2.81 -7.25
C ARG A 53 -24.14 -3.56 -6.72
N ASP A 54 -24.18 -3.85 -5.42
CA ASP A 54 -23.21 -4.70 -4.77
C ASP A 54 -23.15 -6.10 -5.42
N PRO A 55 -22.00 -6.77 -5.37
CA PRO A 55 -21.89 -8.14 -5.84
C PRO A 55 -22.80 -9.08 -5.03
N VAL A 56 -23.30 -10.13 -5.69
CA VAL A 56 -24.22 -11.11 -5.07
C VAL A 56 -23.58 -11.80 -3.88
N TYR A 57 -22.26 -12.03 -3.95
CA TYR A 57 -21.46 -12.49 -2.81
C TYR A 57 -20.56 -11.36 -2.36
N SER A 58 -20.52 -11.10 -1.05
CA SER A 58 -19.57 -10.15 -0.47
C SER A 58 -18.13 -10.67 -0.55
N ASN A 59 -17.15 -9.78 -0.58
CA ASN A 59 -15.72 -10.11 -0.70
C ASN A 59 -15.25 -11.22 0.25
N ARG A 60 -15.78 -11.25 1.50
CA ARG A 60 -15.50 -12.33 2.46
C ARG A 60 -15.95 -13.69 1.92
N ARG A 61 -17.22 -13.80 1.52
CA ARG A 61 -17.80 -15.05 1.02
C ARG A 61 -17.14 -15.50 -0.28
N GLN A 62 -16.77 -14.54 -1.14
CA GLN A 62 -16.01 -14.83 -2.34
C GLN A 62 -14.64 -15.43 -2.00
N ALA A 63 -13.93 -14.85 -1.03
CA ALA A 63 -12.64 -15.36 -0.58
C ALA A 63 -12.74 -16.77 0.03
N ASP A 64 -13.79 -17.05 0.81
CA ASP A 64 -14.03 -18.39 1.36
C ASP A 64 -14.21 -19.43 0.24
N ILE A 65 -15.07 -19.10 -0.74
CA ILE A 65 -15.31 -19.95 -1.92
C ILE A 65 -14.02 -20.14 -2.73
N TYR A 66 -13.27 -19.08 -2.99
CA TYR A 66 -12.05 -19.12 -3.79
C TYR A 66 -10.93 -19.92 -3.11
N LYS A 67 -10.70 -19.72 -1.80
CA LYS A 67 -9.67 -20.47 -1.04
C LYS A 67 -9.93 -21.97 -1.08
N GLU A 68 -11.19 -22.36 -0.95
CA GLU A 68 -11.58 -23.76 -0.99
C GLU A 68 -11.49 -24.34 -2.40
N ALA A 69 -11.92 -23.61 -3.42
CA ALA A 69 -11.75 -24.02 -4.80
C ALA A 69 -10.26 -24.17 -5.17
N LYS A 70 -9.41 -23.27 -4.68
CA LYS A 70 -7.95 -23.36 -4.79
C LYS A 70 -7.40 -24.62 -4.12
N TYR A 71 -7.86 -24.92 -2.91
CA TYR A 71 -7.49 -26.15 -2.21
C TYR A 71 -7.83 -27.40 -3.03
N HIS A 72 -8.99 -27.44 -3.68
CA HIS A 72 -9.41 -28.53 -4.56
C HIS A 72 -8.96 -28.41 -6.03
N ARG A 73 -8.16 -27.38 -6.38
CA ARG A 73 -7.69 -27.09 -7.76
C ARG A 73 -8.81 -26.84 -8.79
N LEU A 74 -9.95 -26.33 -8.33
CA LEU A 74 -11.14 -26.00 -9.13
C LEU A 74 -11.26 -24.51 -9.43
N GLU A 75 -10.17 -23.75 -9.34
CA GLU A 75 -10.16 -22.30 -9.56
C GLU A 75 -10.74 -21.92 -10.93
N HIS A 76 -10.50 -22.74 -11.96
CA HIS A 76 -10.98 -22.54 -13.33
C HIS A 76 -12.51 -22.65 -13.49
N LEU A 77 -13.22 -23.24 -12.53
CA LEU A 77 -14.67 -23.38 -12.56
C LEU A 77 -15.40 -22.17 -11.97
N ILE A 78 -14.67 -21.30 -11.28
CA ILE A 78 -15.21 -20.19 -10.52
C ILE A 78 -14.88 -18.88 -11.26
N PRO A 79 -15.76 -17.86 -11.23
CA PRO A 79 -15.43 -16.57 -11.82
C PRO A 79 -14.13 -16.03 -11.21
N GLN A 80 -13.15 -15.73 -12.06
CA GLN A 80 -11.85 -15.25 -11.61
C GLN A 80 -11.89 -13.74 -11.45
N GLU A 81 -11.62 -13.27 -10.23
CA GLU A 81 -11.34 -11.86 -9.99
C GLU A 81 -9.87 -11.56 -10.30
N MET A 82 -9.62 -10.44 -10.99
CA MET A 82 -8.26 -9.90 -11.24
C MET A 82 -7.45 -9.77 -9.94
N THR A 83 -8.15 -9.62 -8.80
CA THR A 83 -7.55 -9.34 -7.50
C THR A 83 -7.14 -10.58 -6.70
N TRP A 84 -7.40 -11.81 -7.13
CA TRP A 84 -7.11 -13.00 -6.31
C TRP A 84 -5.72 -13.59 -6.53
N ASN A 85 -5.16 -13.44 -7.73
CA ASN A 85 -3.79 -13.81 -8.05
C ASN A 85 -2.81 -12.67 -7.74
N LYS A 86 -2.72 -12.30 -6.46
CA LYS A 86 -1.96 -11.12 -5.99
C LYS A 86 -0.45 -11.29 -6.01
N ASP A 87 0.07 -12.51 -6.05
CA ASP A 87 1.50 -12.70 -5.74
C ASP A 87 2.43 -12.16 -6.83
N SER A 88 2.08 -12.33 -8.10
CA SER A 88 2.90 -11.88 -9.24
C SER A 88 2.64 -10.44 -9.69
N SER A 89 1.45 -9.89 -9.42
CA SER A 89 1.00 -8.57 -9.91
C SER A 89 1.06 -7.45 -8.86
N ARG A 90 1.41 -7.76 -7.60
CA ARG A 90 1.48 -6.75 -6.54
C ARG A 90 2.60 -5.76 -6.80
N HIS A 91 2.24 -4.49 -6.92
CA HIS A 91 3.23 -3.41 -6.89
C HIS A 91 3.90 -3.37 -5.50
N ILE A 92 5.20 -3.07 -5.47
CA ILE A 92 5.90 -2.83 -4.21
C ILE A 92 5.36 -1.54 -3.59
N LEU A 93 5.22 -1.50 -2.26
CA LEU A 93 4.72 -0.32 -1.56
C LEU A 93 5.71 0.85 -1.69
N LYS A 94 5.17 2.05 -1.90
CA LYS A 94 5.97 3.28 -2.00
C LYS A 94 6.90 3.47 -0.79
N GLY A 95 6.46 3.12 0.42
CA GLY A 95 7.28 3.24 1.63
C GLY A 95 8.44 2.25 1.71
N VAL A 96 8.36 1.12 1.00
CA VAL A 96 9.47 0.15 0.88
C VAL A 96 10.49 0.64 -0.14
N LEU A 97 10.02 1.16 -1.28
CA LEU A 97 10.88 1.72 -2.33
C LEU A 97 11.53 3.05 -1.91
N PHE A 98 10.73 3.93 -1.30
CA PHE A 98 11.07 5.31 -0.98
C PHE A 98 10.69 5.62 0.47
N PRO A 99 11.46 5.10 1.45
CA PRO A 99 11.23 5.43 2.86
C PRO A 99 11.45 6.93 3.08
N LYS A 100 10.49 7.59 3.73
CA LYS A 100 10.51 9.04 3.97
C LYS A 100 11.66 9.51 4.89
N GLY A 101 12.17 8.62 5.75
CA GLY A 101 13.11 8.98 6.82
C GLY A 101 12.47 9.81 7.95
N ARG A 102 13.16 9.88 9.09
CA ARG A 102 12.72 10.70 10.23
C ARG A 102 12.96 12.19 9.98
N ILE A 103 12.27 13.06 10.73
CA ILE A 103 12.47 14.52 10.61
C ILE A 103 13.92 14.91 10.95
N ALA A 104 14.50 14.29 11.99
CA ALA A 104 15.88 14.55 12.40
C ALA A 104 16.91 14.19 11.33
N GLU A 105 16.70 13.10 10.60
CA GLU A 105 17.56 12.67 9.49
C GLU A 105 17.47 13.68 8.34
N ARG A 106 16.24 14.06 7.95
CA ARG A 106 16.01 15.02 6.86
C ARG A 106 16.57 16.41 7.15
N LYS A 107 16.57 16.85 8.41
CA LYS A 107 17.09 18.18 8.81
C LYS A 107 18.55 18.15 9.31
N ARG A 108 19.23 17.01 9.25
CA ARG A 108 20.56 16.84 9.85
C ARG A 108 21.58 17.79 9.25
N GLU A 109 21.63 17.88 7.93
CA GLU A 109 22.57 18.72 7.20
C GLU A 109 22.34 20.20 7.47
N GLU A 110 21.08 20.65 7.40
CA GLU A 110 20.68 22.01 7.74
C GLU A 110 21.11 22.37 9.17
N THR A 111 20.90 21.45 10.11
CA THR A 111 21.29 21.63 11.52
C THR A 111 22.81 21.75 11.67
N LEU A 112 23.59 20.95 10.95
CA LEU A 112 25.05 21.00 10.96
C LEU A 112 25.59 22.29 10.35
N GLN A 113 25.05 22.73 9.22
CA GLN A 113 25.42 24.00 8.58
C GLN A 113 25.12 25.19 9.51
N ASN A 114 23.94 25.20 10.13
CA ASN A 114 23.57 26.24 11.10
C ASN A 114 24.50 26.23 12.32
N ARG A 115 24.93 25.05 12.78
CA ARG A 115 25.91 24.94 13.87
C ARG A 115 27.26 25.51 13.47
N GLN A 116 27.75 25.22 12.26
CA GLN A 116 29.03 25.72 11.77
C GLN A 116 29.03 27.24 11.61
N LYS A 117 27.96 27.82 11.06
CA LYS A 117 27.78 29.28 10.93
C LYS A 117 27.81 29.97 12.30
N LYS A 118 27.05 29.44 13.27
CA LYS A 118 27.03 29.98 14.64
C LYS A 118 28.41 29.91 15.31
N LEU A 119 29.17 28.85 15.05
CA LEU A 119 30.54 28.71 15.57
C LEU A 119 31.47 29.78 14.98
N SER A 120 31.46 29.98 13.67
CA SER A 120 32.32 30.98 13.01
C SER A 120 31.99 32.41 13.45
N GLU A 121 30.69 32.74 13.55
CA GLU A 121 30.24 34.03 14.05
C GLU A 121 30.66 34.25 15.52
N SER A 122 30.58 33.21 16.34
CA SER A 122 31.04 33.25 17.73
C SER A 122 32.53 33.54 17.81
N MET A 123 33.36 32.84 17.03
CA MET A 123 34.81 33.08 16.98
C MET A 123 35.13 34.52 16.59
N GLN A 124 34.54 35.05 15.52
CA GLN A 124 34.75 36.44 15.09
C GLN A 124 34.34 37.45 16.17
N LYS A 125 33.20 37.24 16.84
CA LYS A 125 32.75 38.09 17.95
C LYS A 125 33.74 38.05 19.11
N THR A 126 34.26 36.88 19.47
CA THR A 126 35.25 36.75 20.55
C THR A 126 36.57 37.44 20.21
N GLU A 127 37.05 37.33 18.97
CA GLU A 127 38.25 38.03 18.51
C GLU A 127 38.08 39.55 18.54
N LYS A 128 36.94 40.04 18.04
CA LYS A 128 36.60 41.46 18.09
C LYS A 128 36.57 41.97 19.54
N PHE A 129 35.88 41.25 20.43
CA PHE A 129 35.83 41.59 21.86
C PHE A 129 37.21 41.65 22.51
N LYS A 130 38.10 40.69 22.20
CA LYS A 130 39.49 40.69 22.68
C LYS A 130 40.27 41.92 22.19
N LYS A 131 40.15 42.27 20.91
CA LYS A 131 40.80 43.47 20.32
C LYS A 131 40.30 44.77 20.96
N ASP A 132 38.98 44.90 21.11
CA ASP A 132 38.37 46.10 21.72
C ASP A 132 38.76 46.23 23.21
N ARG A 133 38.89 45.10 23.93
CA ARG A 133 39.42 45.09 25.31
C ARG A 133 40.87 45.53 25.38
N GLN A 134 41.74 45.03 24.50
CA GLN A 134 43.15 45.44 24.44
C GLN A 134 43.29 46.94 24.17
N LYS A 135 42.53 47.50 23.22
CA LYS A 135 42.53 48.94 22.93
C LYS A 135 42.15 49.78 24.14
N ARG A 136 41.11 49.38 24.90
CA ARG A 136 40.69 50.09 26.11
C ARG A 136 41.78 50.10 27.18
N ASN A 137 42.45 48.98 27.40
CA ASN A 137 43.55 48.89 28.38
C ASN A 137 44.75 49.77 27.97
N ALA A 138 45.11 49.79 26.67
CA ALA A 138 46.20 50.62 26.19
C ALA A 138 45.91 52.13 26.33
N GLN A 139 44.64 52.55 26.17
CA GLN A 139 44.24 53.94 26.38
C GLN A 139 44.30 54.37 27.85
N SER A 140 44.03 53.47 28.80
CA SER A 140 44.16 53.78 30.24
C SER A 140 45.60 53.89 30.73
N GLU A 141 46.57 53.32 30.01
CA GLU A 141 48.00 53.36 30.36
C GLU A 141 48.75 54.54 29.72
N ALA A 142 48.11 55.30 28.83
CA ALA A 142 48.74 56.47 28.21
C ALA A 142 48.84 57.65 29.21
N PRO A 143 50.03 58.29 29.36
CA PRO A 143 50.20 59.37 30.32
C PRO A 143 49.35 60.60 29.93
N PRO A 144 48.76 61.32 30.89
CA PRO A 144 48.00 62.53 30.61
C PRO A 144 48.93 63.62 30.05
N LEU A 145 48.46 64.30 29.00
CA LEU A 145 49.12 65.45 28.37
C LEU A 145 49.17 66.67 29.30
#